data_AF-A0A2V6CV10-F1
#
_entry.id   AF-A0A2V6CV10-F1
#
_cell.length_a   1.000
_cell.length_b   1.000
_cell.length_c   1.000
_cell.angle_alpha   90.00
_cell.angle_beta   90.00
_cell.angle_gamma   90.00
#
_symmetry.space_group_name_H-M   'P 1'
#
loop_
_entity.id
_entity.type
_entity.pdbx_description
1 polymer ?
#
loop_
_entity_poly.entity_id
_entity_poly.type
_entity_poly.pdbx_seq_one_letter_code
_entity_poly.pdbx_strand_id
1 'polypeptide(L)'
;MIKNRALTGEVIAVDAPNRDAIISRVIWLRGMERQNSAAHDRCIYIHETPEERHIGKSFSFGCIRMRSRDVITLYDSVHIGMHVTISEKSIDELLRGEKPTLLS
;
A
#
# COMPACT_ATOMS: atom_id res chain seq x y z
N MET A 1 -5.68 -8.19 8.12
CA MET A 1 -5.10 -9.26 8.98
C MET A 1 -4.15 -10.07 8.12
N ILE A 2 -2.86 -10.12 8.48
CA ILE A 2 -1.84 -10.90 7.75
C ILE A 2 -2.14 -12.37 8.01
N LYS A 3 -2.69 -13.09 7.03
CA LYS A 3 -3.06 -14.51 7.23
C LYS A 3 -1.97 -15.50 6.78
N ASN A 4 -0.81 -15.04 6.30
CA ASN A 4 0.18 -15.97 5.76
C ASN A 4 1.65 -15.47 5.74
N ARG A 5 2.07 -14.67 6.74
CA ARG A 5 3.50 -14.31 6.89
C ARG A 5 3.96 -14.57 8.32
N ALA A 6 5.10 -15.25 8.43
CA ALA A 6 5.78 -15.47 9.70
C ALA A 6 6.80 -14.35 9.95
N LEU A 7 6.97 -13.97 11.22
CA LEU A 7 8.03 -13.06 11.62
C LEU A 7 9.38 -13.72 11.28
N THR A 8 10.26 -13.02 10.57
CA THR A 8 11.59 -13.55 10.22
C THR A 8 12.55 -13.58 11.42
N GLY A 9 12.30 -12.77 12.45
CA GLY A 9 13.21 -12.56 13.58
C GLY A 9 14.46 -11.74 13.22
N GLU A 10 14.58 -11.28 11.98
CA GLU A 10 15.73 -10.51 11.51
C GLU A 10 15.61 -9.03 11.91
N VAL A 11 16.73 -8.43 12.32
CA VAL A 11 16.86 -6.97 12.47
C VAL A 11 17.45 -6.42 11.18
N ILE A 12 16.66 -5.61 10.46
CA ILE A 12 17.05 -5.05 9.17
C ILE A 12 17.47 -3.59 9.36
N ALA A 13 18.66 -3.24 8.90
CA ALA A 13 19.14 -1.86 8.90
C ALA A 13 18.34 -0.99 7.92
N VAL A 14 18.25 0.31 8.21
CA VAL A 14 17.71 1.29 7.27
C VAL A 14 18.46 1.16 5.94
N ASP A 15 17.72 1.19 4.84
CA ASP A 15 18.23 1.15 3.49
C ASP A 15 18.96 -0.16 3.09
N ALA A 16 18.76 -1.25 3.85
CA ALA A 16 19.27 -2.57 3.47
C ALA A 16 18.84 -2.96 2.04
N PRO A 17 19.80 -3.24 1.13
CA PRO A 17 19.49 -3.44 -0.29
C PRO A 17 18.81 -4.78 -0.57
N ASN A 18 18.02 -4.82 -1.65
CA ASN A 18 17.47 -6.04 -2.25
C ASN A 18 16.55 -6.87 -1.33
N ARG A 19 15.94 -6.26 -0.32
CA ARG A 19 14.96 -6.92 0.56
C ARG A 19 13.65 -6.16 0.55
N ASP A 20 12.60 -6.77 0.01
CA ASP A 20 11.21 -6.27 0.13
C ASP A 20 10.60 -6.71 1.47
N ALA A 21 11.34 -6.47 2.54
CA ALA A 21 10.94 -6.89 3.87
C ALA A 21 9.81 -5.99 4.39
N ILE A 22 8.75 -6.63 4.87
CA ILE A 22 7.69 -5.98 5.64
C ILE A 22 8.19 -5.91 7.08
N ILE A 23 8.35 -4.70 7.61
CA ILE A 23 8.96 -4.41 8.92
C ILE A 23 7.89 -4.16 10.00
N SER A 24 6.68 -3.71 9.65
CA SER A 24 5.70 -3.15 10.58
C SER A 24 4.23 -3.54 10.28
N ARG A 25 3.70 -3.25 9.09
CA ARG A 25 2.27 -3.28 8.74
C ARG A 25 2.10 -3.61 7.26
N VAL A 26 0.99 -4.27 6.96
CA VAL A 26 0.59 -4.53 5.57
C VAL A 26 -0.93 -4.48 5.44
N ILE A 27 -1.37 -3.84 4.36
CA ILE A 27 -2.78 -3.63 4.02
C ILE A 27 -3.03 -4.28 2.65
N TRP A 28 -3.81 -5.35 2.66
CA TRP A 28 -4.12 -6.12 1.45
C TRP A 28 -5.09 -5.40 0.53
N LEU A 29 -4.82 -5.46 -0.77
CA LEU A 29 -5.72 -4.97 -1.80
C LEU A 29 -6.43 -6.15 -2.47
N ARG A 30 -7.75 -6.04 -2.64
CA ARG A 30 -8.55 -7.09 -3.29
C ARG A 30 -8.51 -6.99 -4.81
N GLY A 31 -8.48 -5.78 -5.35
CA GLY A 31 -8.81 -5.52 -6.75
C GLY A 31 -10.33 -5.56 -6.97
N MET A 32 -10.89 -4.48 -7.50
CA MET A 32 -12.34 -4.32 -7.72
C MET A 32 -12.71 -4.16 -9.20
N GLU A 33 -11.71 -4.16 -10.07
CA GLU A 33 -11.86 -3.95 -11.51
C GLU A 33 -11.28 -5.14 -12.27
N ARG A 34 -11.70 -5.35 -13.53
CA ARG A 34 -11.26 -6.50 -14.33
C ARG A 34 -9.74 -6.60 -14.40
N GLN A 35 -9.05 -5.48 -14.66
CA GLN A 35 -7.59 -5.42 -14.79
C GLN A 35 -6.82 -5.72 -13.50
N ASN A 36 -7.43 -5.52 -12.34
CA ASN A 36 -6.77 -5.69 -11.03
C ASN A 36 -7.38 -6.80 -10.17
N SER A 37 -8.34 -7.57 -10.70
CA SER A 37 -9.03 -8.67 -10.01
C SER A 37 -8.11 -9.71 -9.37
N ALA A 38 -6.89 -9.90 -9.89
CA ALA A 38 -5.88 -10.80 -9.33
C ALA A 38 -4.94 -10.15 -8.29
N ALA A 39 -5.19 -8.90 -7.86
CA ALA A 39 -4.30 -8.17 -6.96
C ALA A 39 -4.03 -8.93 -5.65
N HIS A 40 -5.09 -9.49 -5.05
CA HIS A 40 -4.97 -10.29 -3.83
C HIS A 40 -4.12 -11.55 -4.07
N ASP A 41 -4.41 -12.31 -5.11
CA ASP A 41 -3.71 -13.57 -5.41
C ASP A 41 -2.24 -13.33 -5.78
N ARG A 42 -1.95 -12.18 -6.39
CA ARG A 42 -0.60 -11.71 -6.70
C ARG A 42 0.13 -11.07 -5.52
N CYS A 43 -0.46 -11.07 -4.33
CA CYS A 43 0.13 -10.47 -3.14
C CYS A 43 0.44 -8.98 -3.28
N ILE A 44 -0.45 -8.22 -3.91
CA ILE A 44 -0.35 -6.77 -4.02
C ILE A 44 -0.96 -6.11 -2.78
N TYR A 45 -0.14 -5.36 -2.05
CA TYR A 45 -0.53 -4.69 -0.81
C TYR A 45 0.20 -3.36 -0.63
N ILE A 46 -0.28 -2.55 0.31
CA ILE A 46 0.43 -1.38 0.83
C ILE A 46 1.25 -1.82 2.04
N HIS A 47 2.54 -1.49 2.09
CA HIS A 47 3.43 -1.85 3.20
C HIS A 47 4.59 -0.86 3.37
N GLU A 48 5.27 -0.89 4.52
CA GLU A 48 6.56 -0.20 4.68
C GLU A 48 7.70 -0.87 3.93
N THR A 49 8.76 -0.11 3.65
CA THR A 49 10.03 -0.62 3.14
C THR A 49 11.20 -0.08 3.97
N PRO A 50 12.26 -0.88 4.21
CA PRO A 50 13.51 -0.36 4.75
C PRO A 50 14.24 0.53 3.73
N GLU A 51 13.98 0.40 2.42
CA GLU A 51 14.61 1.16 1.35
C GLU A 51 13.90 2.51 1.09
N GLU A 52 13.77 3.35 2.11
CA GLU A 52 13.04 4.62 2.02
C GLU A 52 13.62 5.59 0.97
N ARG A 53 14.90 5.43 0.58
CA ARG A 53 15.54 6.19 -0.52
C ARG A 53 14.82 6.05 -1.87
N HIS A 54 14.02 5.00 -2.06
CA HIS A 54 13.29 4.74 -3.30
C HIS A 54 11.83 5.23 -3.27
N ILE A 55 11.37 5.79 -2.13
CA ILE A 55 10.02 6.37 -2.05
C ILE A 55 9.87 7.50 -3.07
N GLY A 56 8.74 7.51 -3.78
CA GLY A 56 8.47 8.41 -4.91
C GLY A 56 8.97 7.91 -6.26
N LYS A 57 9.58 6.72 -6.33
CA LYS A 57 10.01 6.07 -7.59
C LYS A 57 9.28 4.75 -7.80
N SER A 58 9.07 4.37 -9.07
CA SER A 58 8.60 3.03 -9.42
C SER A 58 9.71 2.02 -9.18
N PHE A 59 9.68 1.37 -8.01
CA PHE A 59 10.77 0.50 -7.55
C PHE A 59 10.24 -0.74 -6.78
N SER A 60 9.03 -1.19 -7.10
CA SER A 60 8.42 -2.38 -6.48
C SER A 60 8.03 -3.43 -7.53
N PHE A 61 7.73 -4.65 -7.07
CA PHE A 61 7.17 -5.73 -7.91
C PHE A 61 5.64 -5.64 -8.07
N GLY A 62 5.08 -4.45 -7.85
CA GLY A 62 3.64 -4.16 -7.91
C GLY A 62 3.02 -3.73 -6.57
N CYS A 63 3.67 -4.02 -5.44
CA CYS A 63 3.25 -3.50 -4.12
C CYS A 63 3.41 -1.99 -4.04
N ILE A 64 2.69 -1.36 -3.11
CA ILE A 64 2.79 0.08 -2.86
C ILE A 64 3.62 0.26 -1.58
N ARG A 65 4.79 0.86 -1.72
CA ARG A 65 5.73 1.09 -0.62
C ARG A 65 5.50 2.46 0.01
N MET A 66 5.49 2.50 1.33
CA MET A 66 5.42 3.72 2.13
C MET A 66 6.56 3.77 3.15
N ARG A 67 6.81 4.95 3.73
CA ARG A 67 7.69 5.06 4.91
C ARG A 67 7.03 4.40 6.11
N SER A 68 7.83 3.94 7.06
CA SER A 68 7.34 3.21 8.24
C SER A 68 6.30 4.01 9.04
N ARG A 69 6.54 5.31 9.26
CA ARG A 69 5.61 6.18 9.99
C ARG A 69 4.27 6.34 9.27
N ASP A 70 4.31 6.44 7.95
CA ASP A 70 3.15 6.78 7.14
C ASP A 70 2.21 5.56 7.01
N VAL A 71 2.75 4.35 6.84
CA VAL A 71 1.91 3.14 6.78
C VAL A 71 1.31 2.78 8.14
N ILE A 72 2.00 3.06 9.25
CA ILE A 72 1.43 2.89 10.60
C ILE A 72 0.23 3.83 10.76
N THR A 73 0.40 5.11 10.40
CA THR A 73 -0.68 6.10 10.46
C THR A 73 -1.87 5.71 9.56
N LEU A 74 -1.58 5.23 8.35
CA LEU A 74 -2.62 4.73 7.45
C LEU A 74 -3.33 3.51 8.05
N TYR A 75 -2.58 2.53 8.55
CA TYR A 75 -3.14 1.31 9.14
C TYR A 75 -4.14 1.62 10.27
N ASP A 76 -3.83 2.59 11.11
CA ASP A 76 -4.67 2.97 12.25
C ASP A 76 -5.93 3.76 11.84
N SER A 77 -5.98 4.28 10.60
CA SER A 77 -7.10 5.09 10.09
C SER A 77 -8.02 4.36 9.10
N VAL A 78 -7.61 3.22 8.58
CA VAL A 78 -8.39 2.45 7.60
C VAL A 78 -9.16 1.28 8.22
N HIS A 79 -10.22 0.85 7.55
CA HIS A 79 -10.97 -0.35 7.92
C HIS A 79 -11.13 -1.30 6.73
N ILE A 80 -11.44 -2.57 7.02
CA ILE A 80 -11.68 -3.57 5.97
C ILE A 80 -12.87 -3.14 5.12
N GLY A 81 -12.69 -3.11 3.81
CA GLY A 81 -13.71 -2.68 2.86
C GLY A 81 -13.59 -1.21 2.44
N MET A 82 -12.70 -0.44 3.06
CA MET A 82 -12.40 0.91 2.60
C MET A 82 -11.86 0.88 1.16
N HIS A 83 -12.42 1.72 0.30
CA HIS A 83 -12.01 1.81 -1.09
C HIS A 83 -10.65 2.48 -1.23
N VAL A 84 -9.85 1.99 -2.17
CA VAL A 84 -8.54 2.53 -2.51
C VAL A 84 -8.53 2.83 -3.99
N THR A 85 -8.26 4.09 -4.33
CA THR A 85 -8.08 4.54 -5.71
C THR A 85 -6.59 4.69 -6.00
N ILE A 86 -6.11 4.04 -7.05
CA ILE A 86 -4.73 4.17 -7.55
C ILE A 86 -4.82 4.84 -8.91
N SER A 87 -4.12 5.96 -9.08
CA SER A 87 -4.19 6.77 -10.29
C SER A 87 -2.88 7.51 -10.55
N GLU A 88 -2.59 7.77 -11.81
CA GLU A 88 -1.50 8.66 -12.23
C GLU A 88 -1.87 10.14 -12.11
N LYS A 89 -3.16 10.44 -11.90
CA LYS A 89 -3.65 11.82 -11.71
C LYS A 89 -3.17 12.38 -10.38
N SER A 90 -2.98 13.70 -10.34
CA SER A 90 -2.72 14.38 -9.08
C SER A 90 -3.92 14.30 -8.15
N ILE A 91 -3.66 14.39 -6.84
CA ILE A 91 -4.74 14.36 -5.84
C ILE A 91 -5.77 15.47 -6.08
N ASP A 92 -5.32 16.66 -6.48
CA ASP A 92 -6.21 17.79 -6.78
C ASP A 92 -7.15 17.48 -7.96
N GLU A 93 -6.66 16.75 -8.96
CA GLU A 93 -7.50 16.35 -10.10
C GLU A 93 -8.53 15.29 -9.70
N LEU A 94 -8.17 14.35 -8.83
CA LEU A 94 -9.09 13.34 -8.30
C LEU A 94 -10.20 13.99 -7.47
N LEU A 95 -9.82 14.87 -6.54
CA LEU A 95 -10.76 15.55 -5.65
C LEU A 95 -11.71 16.50 -6.38
N ARG A 96 -11.30 17.08 -7.52
CA ARG A 96 -12.19 17.88 -8.38
C ARG A 96 -13.29 17.05 -9.05
N GLY A 97 -13.04 15.77 -9.31
CA GLY A 97 -14.01 14.84 -9.91
C GLY A 97 -15.02 14.28 -8.92
N GLU A 98 -14.67 14.21 -7.63
CA GLU A 98 -15.53 13.76 -6.53
C GLU A 98 -16.45 14.88 -6.03
N LYS A 99 -17.20 15.56 -6.93
CA LYS A 99 -18.31 16.41 -6.46
C LYS A 99 -19.25 15.52 -5.62
N PRO A 100 -19.51 15.85 -4.35
CA PRO A 100 -20.37 15.02 -3.51
C PRO A 100 -21.73 14.90 -4.17
N THR A 101 -22.13 13.68 -4.52
CA THR A 101 -23.53 13.38 -4.83
C THR A 101 -24.28 13.32 -3.51
N LEU A 102 -24.39 14.46 -2.83
CA LEU A 102 -25.28 14.60 -1.70
C LEU A 102 -26.64 15.01 -2.25
N LEU A 103 -27.58 14.07 -2.12
CA LEU A 103 -29.03 14.07 -2.40
C LEU A 103 -29.46 13.24 -3.62
N SER A 104 -29.82 11.99 -3.34
CA SER A 104 -31.04 11.35 -3.82
C SER A 104 -31.71 10.64 -2.65
#